data_AF-A0A9E1GMC7-F1
#
_entry.id   AF-A0A9E1GMC7-F1
#
_cell.length_a   1.000
_cell.length_b   1.000
_cell.length_c   1.000
_cell.angle_alpha   90.00
_cell.angle_beta   90.00
_cell.angle_gamma   90.00
#
_symmetry.space_group_name_H-M   'P 1'
#
loop_
_entity.id
_entity.type
_entity.pdbx_description
1 polymer ?
#
loop_
_entity_poly.entity_id
_entity_poly.type
_entity_poly.pdbx_seq_one_letter_code
_entity_poly.pdbx_strand_id
1 'polypeptide(L)'
;MPSATDDDELQFELTPSVSFYDAKIIVSVTSFNAFAKEVVALADGFDPDYEASLWIGPDGHGANGAPYHIRDILDDMDAVQSAYNELADAFRPFVTEF
;
A
#
# COMPACT_ATOMS: atom_id res chain seq x y z
N MET A 1 26.22 10.43 -30.17
CA MET A 1 25.24 11.31 -29.51
C MET A 1 24.37 10.39 -28.67
N PRO A 2 24.35 10.46 -27.33
CA PRO A 2 23.34 9.73 -26.59
C PRO A 2 22.00 10.40 -26.88
N SER A 3 21.03 9.59 -27.30
CA SER A 3 19.63 9.96 -27.49
C SER A 3 18.99 10.08 -26.11
N ALA A 4 18.49 11.27 -25.76
CA ALA A 4 17.71 11.48 -24.55
C ALA A 4 16.29 10.95 -24.79
N THR A 5 16.07 9.68 -24.46
CA THR A 5 14.74 9.09 -24.26
C THR A 5 14.92 7.93 -23.29
N ASP A 6 15.23 8.23 -22.03
CA ASP A 6 14.77 7.41 -20.91
C ASP A 6 14.02 8.43 -20.04
N ASP A 7 12.72 8.26 -19.97
CA ASP A 7 11.79 9.11 -19.24
C ASP A 7 12.30 9.34 -17.81
N ASP A 8 12.29 10.60 -17.35
CA ASP A 8 12.72 11.06 -16.01
C ASP A 8 11.79 10.55 -14.89
N GLU A 9 11.49 9.24 -14.87
CA GLU A 9 10.69 8.59 -13.83
C GLU A 9 11.59 8.10 -12.69
N LEU A 10 11.26 8.54 -11.48
CA LEU A 10 11.80 8.01 -10.24
C LEU A 10 10.95 6.82 -9.81
N GLN A 11 11.59 5.67 -9.61
CA GLN A 11 10.95 4.50 -9.03
C GLN A 11 11.26 4.43 -7.53
N PHE A 12 10.22 4.30 -6.72
CA PHE A 12 10.33 4.08 -5.28
C PHE A 12 9.75 2.71 -4.91
N GLU A 13 10.44 2.02 -4.01
CA GLU A 13 10.03 0.74 -3.44
C GLU A 13 9.96 0.86 -1.93
N LEU A 14 8.81 0.52 -1.35
CA LEU A 14 8.58 0.48 0.09
C LEU A 14 8.06 -0.90 0.48
N THR A 15 8.66 -1.48 1.52
CA THR A 15 8.28 -2.78 2.07
C THR A 15 7.87 -2.59 3.53
N PRO A 16 6.58 -2.37 3.81
CA PRO A 16 6.09 -2.30 5.18
C PRO A 16 6.33 -3.62 5.92
N SER A 17 6.80 -3.51 7.16
CA SER A 17 7.03 -4.66 8.03
C SER A 17 5.73 -5.09 8.71
N VAL A 18 4.87 -5.80 7.98
CA VAL A 18 3.60 -6.36 8.47
C VAL A 18 3.67 -7.88 8.54
N SER A 19 2.85 -8.50 9.40
CA SER A 19 2.79 -9.96 9.59
C SER A 19 2.30 -10.72 8.36
N PHE A 20 1.65 -10.03 7.42
CA PHE A 20 0.86 -10.62 6.37
C PHE A 20 1.42 -10.30 4.98
N TYR A 21 1.99 -11.31 4.33
CA TYR A 21 2.64 -11.30 3.01
C TYR A 21 3.75 -10.24 2.85
N ASP A 22 4.62 -10.41 1.85
CA ASP A 22 5.58 -9.38 1.44
C ASP A 22 4.79 -8.22 0.78
N ALA A 23 4.09 -7.42 1.59
CA ALA A 23 3.42 -6.21 1.12
C ALA A 23 4.50 -5.29 0.52
N LYS A 24 4.29 -4.90 -0.74
CA LYS A 24 5.24 -4.09 -1.50
C LYS A 24 4.50 -2.98 -2.21
N ILE A 25 4.93 -1.74 -1.96
CA ILE A 25 4.44 -0.57 -2.68
C ILE A 25 5.52 -0.20 -3.70
N ILE A 26 5.17 -0.22 -4.98
CA ILE A 26 6.03 0.22 -6.08
C ILE A 26 5.32 1.39 -6.75
N VAL A 27 5.97 2.54 -6.80
CA VAL A 27 5.43 3.74 -7.45
C VAL A 27 6.47 4.29 -8.42
N SER A 28 6.04 4.55 -9.65
CA SER A 28 6.80 5.32 -10.64
C SER A 28 6.23 6.73 -10.72
N VAL A 29 7.05 7.73 -10.44
CA VAL A 29 6.62 9.13 -10.43
C VAL A 29 7.69 10.06 -10.99
N THR A 30 7.30 11.25 -11.41
CA THR A 30 8.23 12.26 -11.96
C THR A 30 8.84 13.17 -10.89
N SER A 31 8.40 13.07 -9.63
CA SER A 31 8.93 13.91 -8.55
C SER A 31 8.69 13.32 -7.15
N PHE A 32 9.47 13.77 -6.17
CA PHE A 32 9.26 13.41 -4.76
C PHE A 32 7.89 13.88 -4.21
N ASN A 33 7.38 15.02 -4.67
CA ASN A 33 6.03 15.48 -4.30
C ASN A 33 4.94 14.52 -4.82
N ALA A 34 5.09 14.06 -6.06
CA ALA A 34 4.19 13.05 -6.63
C ALA A 34 4.29 11.74 -5.85
N PHE A 35 5.49 11.30 -5.46
CA PHE A 35 5.67 10.14 -4.59
C PHE A 35 4.92 10.30 -3.25
N ALA A 36 5.11 11.43 -2.56
CA ALA A 36 4.44 11.71 -1.30
C ALA A 36 2.91 11.70 -1.43
N LYS A 37 2.37 12.24 -2.53
CA LYS A 37 0.93 12.19 -2.84
C LYS A 37 0.43 10.78 -3.03
N GLU A 38 1.16 9.94 -3.77
CA GLU A 38 0.80 8.53 -3.99
C GLU A 38 0.81 7.73 -2.69
N VAL A 39 1.80 7.95 -1.81
CA VAL A 39 1.86 7.31 -0.49
C VAL A 39 0.65 7.68 0.38
N VAL A 40 0.28 8.97 0.41
CA VAL A 40 -0.91 9.42 1.17
C VAL A 40 -2.20 8.88 0.55
N ALA A 41 -2.33 8.93 -0.77
CA ALA A 41 -3.52 8.43 -1.47
C ALA A 41 -3.71 6.92 -1.29
N LEU A 42 -2.61 6.15 -1.25
CA LEU A 42 -2.67 4.72 -0.95
C LEU A 42 -3.26 4.46 0.43
N ALA A 43 -2.79 5.18 1.46
CA ALA A 43 -3.28 5.00 2.82
C ALA A 43 -4.74 5.44 2.98
N ASP A 44 -5.10 6.59 2.42
CA ASP A 44 -6.46 7.15 2.48
C ASP A 44 -7.48 6.30 1.69
N GLY A 45 -7.01 5.55 0.67
CA GLY A 45 -7.83 4.68 -0.17
C GLY A 45 -7.84 3.21 0.22
N PHE A 46 -7.02 2.79 1.19
CA PHE A 46 -7.02 1.41 1.68
C PHE A 46 -8.30 1.17 2.50
N ASP A 47 -8.91 -0.01 2.30
CA ASP A 47 -10.12 -0.41 2.99
C ASP A 47 -9.92 -1.83 3.55
N PRO A 48 -9.69 -1.98 4.87
CA PRO A 48 -9.46 -3.27 5.50
C PRO A 48 -10.59 -4.28 5.24
N ASP A 49 -11.85 -3.84 5.18
CA ASP A 49 -12.99 -4.72 4.97
C ASP A 49 -13.01 -5.24 3.53
N TYR A 50 -12.78 -4.35 2.56
CA TYR A 50 -12.68 -4.72 1.16
C TYR A 50 -11.50 -5.66 0.91
N GLU A 51 -10.32 -5.33 1.43
CA GLU A 51 -9.13 -6.17 1.28
C GLU A 51 -9.30 -7.53 1.95
N ALA A 52 -9.88 -7.58 3.16
CA ALA A 52 -10.21 -8.84 3.82
C ALA A 52 -11.15 -9.70 2.97
N SER A 53 -12.13 -9.09 2.28
CA SER A 53 -13.08 -9.81 1.44
C SER A 53 -12.43 -10.60 0.30
N LEU A 54 -11.29 -10.15 -0.22
CA LEU A 54 -10.53 -10.84 -1.27
C LEU A 54 -9.92 -12.17 -0.80
N TRP A 55 -9.80 -12.34 0.52
CA TRP A 55 -9.26 -13.54 1.16
C TRP A 55 -10.34 -14.46 1.70
N ILE A 56 -11.62 -14.12 1.55
CA ILE A 56 -12.73 -14.95 2.01
C ILE A 56 -13.17 -15.89 0.88
N GLY A 57 -13.15 -17.18 1.18
CA GLY A 57 -13.61 -18.24 0.30
C GLY A 57 -15.14 -18.36 0.24
N PRO A 58 -15.65 -19.15 -0.72
CA PRO A 58 -17.09 -19.34 -0.91
C PRO A 58 -17.80 -20.02 0.27
N ASP A 59 -17.06 -20.63 1.20
CA ASP A 59 -17.56 -21.21 2.44
C ASP A 59 -17.67 -20.19 3.59
N GLY A 60 -17.26 -18.94 3.37
CA GLY A 60 -17.28 -17.88 4.37
C GLY A 60 -16.08 -17.89 5.33
N HIS A 61 -15.01 -18.59 4.99
CA HIS A 61 -13.77 -18.67 5.78
C HIS A 61 -12.56 -18.20 4.97
N GLY A 62 -11.41 -18.04 5.63
CA GLY A 62 -10.18 -17.68 4.92
C GLY A 62 -9.78 -18.68 3.84
N ALA A 63 -9.31 -18.14 2.72
CA ALA A 63 -8.81 -18.85 1.55
C ALA A 63 -7.40 -18.36 1.18
N ASN A 64 -6.76 -19.03 0.22
CA ASN A 64 -5.45 -18.63 -0.34
C ASN A 64 -4.31 -18.52 0.68
N GLY A 65 -4.41 -19.19 1.83
CA GLY A 65 -3.41 -19.14 2.91
C GLY A 65 -3.74 -18.16 4.03
N ALA A 66 -4.89 -17.47 3.96
CA ALA A 66 -5.38 -16.62 5.03
C ALA A 66 -5.89 -17.43 6.25
N PRO A 67 -5.91 -16.82 7.44
CA PRO A 67 -6.51 -17.39 8.64
C PRO A 67 -7.95 -17.86 8.43
N TYR A 68 -8.34 -18.96 9.07
CA TYR A 68 -9.68 -19.54 8.89
C TYR A 68 -10.81 -18.61 9.37
N HIS A 69 -10.59 -17.86 10.45
CA HIS A 69 -11.59 -16.92 10.97
C HIS A 69 -11.47 -15.57 10.29
N ILE A 70 -12.59 -15.04 9.78
CA ILE A 70 -12.64 -13.70 9.16
C ILE A 70 -12.05 -12.62 10.08
N ARG A 71 -12.27 -12.74 11.40
CA ARG A 71 -11.72 -11.79 12.38
C ARG A 71 -10.19 -11.71 12.31
N ASP A 72 -9.51 -12.84 12.20
CA ASP A 72 -8.05 -12.88 12.16
C ASP A 72 -7.53 -12.26 10.85
N ILE A 73 -8.27 -12.42 9.74
CA ILE A 73 -7.96 -11.75 8.46
C ILE A 73 -8.11 -10.23 8.60
N LEU A 74 -9.21 -9.78 9.23
CA LEU A 74 -9.47 -8.36 9.42
C LEU A 74 -8.44 -7.72 10.36
N ASP A 75 -8.07 -8.40 11.44
CA ASP A 75 -7.03 -7.92 12.36
C ASP A 75 -5.67 -7.75 11.63
N ASP A 76 -5.33 -8.63 10.68
CA ASP A 76 -4.15 -8.48 9.81
C ASP A 76 -4.31 -7.28 8.83
N MET A 77 -5.48 -7.07 8.22
CA MET A 77 -5.73 -5.93 7.32
C MET A 77 -5.71 -4.59 8.05
N ASP A 78 -6.22 -4.53 9.28
CA ASP A 78 -6.13 -3.35 10.15
C ASP A 78 -4.67 -3.02 10.51
N ALA A 79 -3.82 -4.04 10.66
CA ALA A 79 -2.39 -3.84 10.86
C ALA A 79 -1.71 -3.26 9.61
N VAL A 80 -2.11 -3.71 8.41
CA VAL A 80 -1.64 -3.13 7.13
C VAL A 80 -2.06 -1.67 7.00
N GLN A 81 -3.34 -1.36 7.23
CA GLN A 81 -3.84 0.02 7.22
C GLN A 81 -3.09 0.90 8.22
N SER A 82 -2.81 0.38 9.41
CA SER A 82 -2.05 1.13 10.43
C SER A 82 -0.63 1.45 9.93
N ALA A 83 0.06 0.48 9.32
CA ALA A 83 1.38 0.71 8.74
C ALA A 83 1.34 1.72 7.57
N TYR A 84 0.31 1.66 6.72
CA TYR A 84 0.11 2.64 5.64
C TYR A 84 -0.19 4.03 6.19
N ASN A 85 -0.99 4.15 7.25
CA ASN A 85 -1.28 5.43 7.90
C ASN A 85 -0.03 6.04 8.53
N GLU A 86 0.78 5.26 9.24
CA GLU A 86 2.06 5.73 9.80
C GLU A 86 3.00 6.24 8.71
N LEU A 87 3.06 5.53 7.58
CA LEU A 87 3.83 5.95 6.43
C LEU A 87 3.26 7.24 5.82
N ALA A 88 1.96 7.32 5.59
CA ALA A 88 1.29 8.51 5.07
C ALA A 88 1.48 9.74 5.98
N ASP A 89 1.41 9.56 7.30
CA ASP A 89 1.67 10.62 8.28
C ASP A 89 3.10 11.17 8.15
N ALA A 90 4.08 10.30 7.91
CA ALA A 90 5.46 10.71 7.66
C ALA A 90 5.64 11.48 6.34
N PHE A 91 4.83 11.17 5.33
CA PHE A 91 4.92 11.79 4.00
C PHE A 91 4.02 13.03 3.82
N ARG A 92 2.95 13.16 4.60
CA ARG A 92 1.97 14.26 4.50
C ARG A 92 2.59 15.67 4.54
N PRO A 93 3.64 15.96 5.34
CA PRO A 93 4.32 17.27 5.32
C PRO A 93 5.00 17.62 3.99
N PHE A 94 5.28 16.63 3.13
CA PHE A 94 5.91 16.84 1.83
C PHE A 94 4.91 16.95 0.69
N VAL A 95 3.62 16.70 0.95
CA VAL A 95 2.55 16.90 -0.02
C VAL A 95 2.29 18.39 -0.18
N THR A 96 2.60 18.91 -1.36
CA THR A 96 2.42 20.32 -1.71
C THR A 96 1.35 20.48 -2.78
N GLU A 97 0.46 21.44 -2.57
CA GLU A 97 -0.50 21.93 -3.57
C GLU A 97 0.21 22.94 -4.48
N PHE A 98 0.89 22.44 -5.50
CA PHE A 98 1.36 23.24 -6.64
C PHE A 98 0.93 22.54 -7.93
#